data_AF-A0A7H4LCZ1-F1
#
_entry.id   AF-A0A7H4LCZ1-F1
#
_cell.length_a   1.000
_cell.length_b   1.000
_cell.length_c   1.000
_cell.angle_alpha   90.00
_cell.angle_beta   90.00
_cell.angle_gamma   90.00
#
_symmetry.space_group_name_H-M   'P 1'
#
loop_
_entity.id
_entity.type
_entity.pdbx_description
1 polymer ?
#
loop_
_entity_poly.entity_id
_entity_poly.type
_entity_poly.pdbx_seq_one_letter_code
_entity_poly.pdbx_strand_id
1 'polypeptide(L)'
;MVDIENAGRHILQSLSSARTLELLTDAGEVVLSRELNTCPNFGNLKTLSLGEWCMTADFDALIFLLQHSPNIQKLFLQLKINFNAREASETGIKLQGRSFTCKDLRMVKITCSKDDGRVHKLAHLFMANGIPVKKIYVRHSGSAYIRNQKQMKEFWGM
;
A
#
# COMPACT_ATOMS: atom_id res chain seq x y z
N MET A 1 -8.05 -23.75 32.95
CA MET A 1 -7.77 -22.34 32.62
C MET A 1 -7.36 -22.34 31.17
N VAL A 2 -8.29 -22.00 30.28
CA VAL A 2 -8.01 -21.92 28.84
C VAL A 2 -7.50 -20.50 28.64
N ASP A 3 -6.27 -20.33 28.20
CA ASP A 3 -5.70 -19.02 27.94
C ASP A 3 -6.50 -18.33 26.83
N ILE A 4 -7.24 -17.27 27.19
CA ILE A 4 -8.06 -16.46 26.29
C ILE A 4 -7.19 -15.43 25.53
N GLU A 5 -5.86 -15.56 25.53
CA GLU A 5 -4.99 -14.62 24.81
C GLU A 5 -4.79 -14.91 23.31
N ASN A 6 -5.31 -16.02 22.78
CA ASN A 6 -5.10 -16.39 21.36
C ASN A 6 -6.31 -16.17 20.44
N ALA A 7 -7.35 -15.49 20.90
CA ALA A 7 -8.53 -15.18 20.09
C ALA A 7 -8.26 -13.96 19.17
N GLY A 8 -7.65 -14.20 18.00
CA GLY A 8 -7.75 -13.28 16.87
C GLY A 8 -6.45 -12.70 16.32
N ARG A 9 -5.41 -13.51 16.15
CA ARG A 9 -4.28 -13.18 15.27
C ARG A 9 -4.22 -14.21 14.14
N HIS A 10 -3.65 -13.86 12.98
CA HIS A 10 -3.60 -14.62 11.73
C HIS A 10 -4.64 -14.24 10.66
N ILE A 11 -5.05 -12.97 10.61
CA ILE A 11 -5.92 -12.43 9.56
C ILE A 11 -5.28 -12.66 8.18
N LEU A 12 -4.03 -12.26 7.96
CA LEU A 12 -3.31 -12.46 6.71
C LEU A 12 -3.16 -13.95 6.38
N GLN A 13 -2.92 -14.81 7.37
CA GLN A 13 -2.86 -16.26 7.17
C GLN A 13 -4.18 -16.83 6.63
N SER A 14 -5.31 -16.40 7.19
CA SER A 14 -6.64 -16.82 6.71
C SER A 14 -6.93 -16.33 5.29
N LEU A 15 -6.22 -15.30 4.84
CA LEU A 15 -6.29 -14.73 3.49
C LEU A 15 -5.23 -15.31 2.53
N SER A 16 -4.41 -16.28 2.94
CA SER A 16 -3.31 -16.85 2.13
C SER A 16 -3.76 -17.46 0.79
N SER A 17 -5.00 -17.97 0.73
CA SER A 17 -5.60 -18.54 -0.48
C SER A 17 -6.31 -17.50 -1.36
N ALA A 18 -6.42 -16.24 -0.91
CA ALA A 18 -7.16 -15.20 -1.61
C ALA A 18 -6.53 -14.86 -2.97
N ARG A 19 -7.40 -14.59 -3.95
CA ARG A 19 -6.98 -14.07 -5.27
C ARG A 19 -6.94 -12.54 -5.33
N THR A 20 -7.66 -11.88 -4.43
CA THR A 20 -7.71 -10.43 -4.29
C THR A 20 -7.57 -10.07 -2.82
N LEU A 21 -6.74 -9.08 -2.51
CA LEU A 21 -6.51 -8.57 -1.16
C LEU A 21 -6.57 -7.05 -1.21
N GLU A 22 -7.35 -6.46 -0.31
CA GLU A 22 -7.52 -5.01 -0.19
C GLU A 22 -7.22 -4.55 1.23
N LEU A 23 -6.21 -3.69 1.37
CA LEU A 23 -5.78 -3.10 2.63
C LEU A 23 -5.73 -1.58 2.46
N LEU A 24 -6.91 -0.95 2.33
CA LEU A 24 -7.05 0.47 1.95
C LEU A 24 -7.03 1.45 3.13
N THR A 25 -7.32 0.97 4.33
CA THR A 25 -7.41 1.80 5.55
C THR A 25 -6.06 1.86 6.26
N ASP A 26 -5.88 2.84 7.15
CA ASP A 26 -4.65 2.97 7.95
C ASP A 26 -4.51 1.80 8.95
N ALA A 27 -5.60 1.06 9.22
CA ALA A 27 -5.55 -0.22 9.93
C ALA A 27 -4.72 -1.28 9.19
N GLY A 28 -4.48 -1.12 7.89
CA GLY A 28 -3.58 -1.99 7.13
C GLY A 28 -2.15 -1.99 7.69
N GLU A 29 -1.67 -0.83 8.17
CA GLU A 29 -0.38 -0.72 8.85
C GLU A 29 -0.36 -1.53 10.14
N VAL A 30 -1.39 -1.35 10.98
CA VAL A 30 -1.52 -2.04 12.27
C VAL A 30 -1.63 -3.55 12.07
N VAL A 31 -2.43 -4.00 11.09
CA VAL A 31 -2.58 -5.42 10.76
C VAL A 31 -1.24 -5.97 10.27
N LEU A 32 -0.57 -5.28 9.36
CA LEU A 32 0.71 -5.73 8.83
C LEU A 32 1.75 -5.85 9.95
N SER A 33 1.96 -4.79 10.73
CA SER A 33 2.92 -4.76 11.85
C SER A 33 2.66 -5.85 12.88
N ARG A 34 1.40 -6.18 13.17
CA ARG A 34 1.03 -7.27 14.09
C ARG A 34 1.32 -8.67 13.53
N GLU A 35 1.37 -8.82 12.21
CA GLU A 35 1.46 -10.12 11.54
C GLU A 35 2.74 -10.30 10.73
N LEU A 36 3.71 -9.38 10.79
CA LEU A 36 4.97 -9.45 10.03
C LEU A 36 5.67 -10.81 10.16
N ASN A 37 5.80 -11.33 11.39
CA ASN A 37 6.50 -12.57 11.66
C ASN A 37 5.74 -13.83 11.21
N THR A 38 4.44 -13.71 10.92
CA THR A 38 3.56 -14.81 10.54
C THR A 38 2.90 -14.59 9.19
N CYS A 39 3.33 -13.57 8.44
CA CYS A 39 2.74 -13.21 7.15
C CYS A 39 2.97 -14.35 6.15
N PRO A 40 1.91 -14.93 5.56
CA PRO A 40 2.06 -16.00 4.59
C PRO A 40 2.67 -15.50 3.28
N ASN A 41 3.07 -16.44 2.43
CA ASN A 41 3.24 -16.16 1.01
C ASN A 41 1.87 -16.22 0.32
N PHE A 42 1.49 -15.14 -0.35
CA PHE A 42 0.24 -15.00 -1.11
C PHE A 42 0.39 -15.55 -2.52
N GLY A 43 0.73 -16.83 -2.65
CA GLY A 43 1.02 -17.48 -3.94
C GLY A 43 -0.15 -17.44 -4.94
N ASN A 44 -1.40 -17.38 -4.45
CA ASN A 44 -2.61 -17.33 -5.28
C ASN A 44 -3.05 -15.91 -5.64
N LEU A 45 -2.45 -14.89 -5.03
CA LEU A 45 -2.91 -13.51 -5.14
C LEU A 45 -2.63 -12.96 -6.53
N LYS A 46 -3.67 -12.43 -7.17
CA LYS A 46 -3.62 -11.82 -8.51
C LYS A 46 -3.84 -10.31 -8.47
N THR A 47 -4.57 -9.83 -7.46
CA THR A 47 -4.87 -8.41 -7.30
C THR A 47 -4.54 -7.95 -5.88
N LEU A 48 -3.74 -6.90 -5.76
CA LEU A 48 -3.43 -6.26 -4.48
C LEU A 48 -3.84 -4.78 -4.54
N SER A 49 -4.61 -4.33 -3.55
CA SER A 49 -4.99 -2.93 -3.39
C SER A 49 -4.49 -2.41 -2.04
N LEU A 50 -3.72 -1.33 -2.05
CA LEU A 50 -3.12 -0.75 -0.86
C LEU A 50 -3.50 0.72 -0.71
N GLY A 51 -3.79 1.09 0.53
CA GLY A 51 -3.97 2.47 0.95
C GLY A 51 -2.64 3.18 1.13
N GLU A 52 -2.73 4.45 1.52
CA GLU A 52 -1.59 5.35 1.60
C GLU A 52 -0.54 4.97 2.64
N TRP A 53 -0.94 4.26 3.69
CA TRP A 53 -0.05 3.78 4.74
C TRP A 53 1.14 2.95 4.20
N CYS A 54 1.03 2.34 3.02
CA CYS A 54 2.15 1.60 2.42
C CYS A 54 3.27 2.50 1.84
N MET A 55 3.11 3.83 1.90
CA MET A 55 4.12 4.81 1.48
C MET A 55 5.10 5.22 2.58
N THR A 56 4.88 4.78 3.82
CA THR A 56 5.75 5.06 4.97
C THR A 56 7.09 4.35 4.84
N ALA A 57 8.09 4.79 5.60
CA ALA A 57 9.42 4.16 5.69
C ALA A 57 9.99 3.81 4.29
N ASP A 58 9.96 4.76 3.36
CA ASP A 58 10.40 4.56 1.98
C ASP A 58 9.74 3.33 1.30
N PHE A 59 8.43 3.18 1.43
CA PHE A 59 7.66 2.08 0.80
C PHE A 59 7.91 0.68 1.37
N ASP A 60 8.45 0.54 2.58
CA ASP A 60 8.82 -0.77 3.13
C ASP A 60 7.65 -1.76 3.17
N ALA A 61 6.46 -1.30 3.57
CA ALA A 61 5.25 -2.13 3.57
C ALA A 61 4.82 -2.56 2.16
N LEU A 62 4.91 -1.66 1.17
CA LEU A 62 4.65 -2.00 -0.23
C LEU A 62 5.64 -3.07 -0.70
N ILE A 63 6.93 -2.87 -0.48
CA ILE A 63 7.98 -3.80 -0.90
C ILE A 63 7.78 -5.17 -0.24
N PHE A 64 7.54 -5.20 1.07
CA PHE A 64 7.28 -6.42 1.83
C PHE A 64 6.11 -7.22 1.25
N LEU A 65 4.98 -6.55 1.00
CA LEU A 65 3.80 -7.22 0.43
C LEU A 65 4.04 -7.70 -1.00
N LEU A 66 4.82 -6.98 -1.82
CA LEU A 66 5.20 -7.43 -3.15
C LEU A 66 6.14 -8.64 -3.12
N GLN A 67 7.06 -8.71 -2.16
CA GLN A 67 7.92 -9.88 -1.92
C GLN A 67 7.10 -11.12 -1.52
N HIS A 68 6.04 -10.93 -0.74
CA HIS A 68 5.12 -11.98 -0.34
C HIS A 68 4.04 -12.29 -1.38
N SER A 69 4.02 -11.60 -2.53
CA SER A 69 2.98 -11.78 -3.55
C SER A 69 3.57 -11.93 -4.96
N PRO A 70 4.38 -12.97 -5.22
CA PRO A 70 5.20 -13.04 -6.44
C PRO A 70 4.37 -13.16 -7.75
N ASN A 71 3.12 -13.63 -7.65
CA ASN A 71 2.26 -13.94 -8.80
C ASN A 71 1.17 -12.88 -9.07
N ILE A 72 1.29 -11.69 -8.47
CA ILE A 72 0.32 -10.62 -8.68
C ILE A 72 0.33 -10.13 -10.13
N GLN A 73 -0.85 -9.73 -10.59
CA GLN A 73 -1.06 -9.24 -11.95
C GLN A 73 -1.47 -7.76 -11.96
N LYS A 74 -2.18 -7.31 -10.92
CA LYS A 74 -2.69 -5.95 -10.79
C LYS A 74 -2.36 -5.41 -9.40
N LEU A 75 -1.79 -4.21 -9.37
CA LEU A 75 -1.55 -3.44 -8.17
C LEU A 75 -2.34 -2.14 -8.23
N PHE A 76 -3.07 -1.83 -7.17
CA PHE A 76 -3.79 -0.57 -7.01
C PHE A 76 -3.25 0.17 -5.78
N LEU A 77 -2.79 1.40 -5.98
CA LEU A 77 -2.32 2.27 -4.90
C LEU A 77 -3.27 3.45 -4.77
N GLN A 78 -3.80 3.67 -3.57
CA GLN A 78 -4.70 4.79 -3.26
C GLN A 78 -4.01 5.75 -2.29
N LEU A 79 -3.53 6.87 -2.84
CA LEU A 79 -2.84 7.93 -2.12
C LEU A 79 -3.84 9.05 -1.79
N LYS A 80 -3.90 9.46 -0.52
CA LYS A 80 -4.77 10.55 -0.05
C LYS A 80 -4.03 11.90 -0.17
N ILE A 81 -4.80 12.98 -0.16
CA ILE A 81 -4.29 14.34 -0.46
C ILE A 81 -3.54 14.96 0.73
N ASN A 82 -3.81 14.51 1.96
CA ASN A 82 -3.30 15.10 3.21
C ASN A 82 -2.57 14.07 4.08
N PHE A 83 -1.62 13.36 3.50
CA PHE A 83 -0.80 12.43 4.26
C PHE A 83 0.14 13.19 5.21
N ASN A 84 -0.15 13.14 6.51
CA ASN A 84 0.79 13.59 7.51
C ASN A 84 1.83 12.49 7.78
N ALA A 85 2.93 12.52 7.04
CA ALA A 85 4.06 11.61 7.27
C ALA A 85 4.63 11.71 8.70
N ARG A 86 4.31 12.77 9.46
CA ARG A 86 4.67 12.91 10.88
C ARG A 86 3.93 11.96 11.82
N GLU A 87 2.79 11.41 11.40
CA GLU A 87 2.00 10.44 12.18
C GLU A 87 2.23 9.00 11.72
N ALA A 88 3.03 8.81 10.67
CA ALA A 88 3.44 7.50 10.21
C ALA A 88 4.38 6.87 11.24
N SER A 89 3.99 5.72 11.80
CA SER A 89 4.91 4.93 12.59
C SER A 89 5.90 4.24 11.65
N GLU A 90 7.15 4.09 12.09
CA GLU A 90 7.99 3.07 11.49
C GLU A 90 7.33 1.72 11.75
N THR A 91 7.10 0.96 10.68
CA THR A 91 6.35 -0.31 10.70
C THR A 91 7.16 -1.46 11.31
N GLY A 92 8.42 -1.22 11.72
CA GLY A 92 9.33 -2.24 12.23
C GLY A 92 9.66 -3.33 11.20
N ILE A 93 9.38 -3.09 9.91
CA ILE A 93 9.57 -4.07 8.84
C ILE A 93 11.06 -4.27 8.60
N LYS A 94 11.51 -5.53 8.75
CA LYS A 94 12.86 -5.93 8.38
C LYS A 94 12.85 -6.58 7.00
N LEU A 95 13.16 -5.78 5.98
CA LEU A 95 13.31 -6.29 4.62
C LEU A 95 14.59 -7.12 4.47
N GLN A 96 14.49 -8.26 3.78
CA GLN A 96 15.67 -9.05 3.33
C GLN A 96 16.41 -8.36 2.16
N GLY A 97 15.76 -7.39 1.53
CA GLY A 97 16.24 -6.58 0.42
C GLY A 97 15.13 -5.67 -0.09
N ARG A 98 15.44 -4.72 -0.97
CA ARG A 98 14.43 -3.78 -1.52
C ARG A 98 13.83 -4.25 -2.85
N SER A 99 14.36 -5.33 -3.40
CA SER A 99 13.90 -5.91 -4.66
C SER A 99 12.72 -6.86 -4.44
N PHE A 100 11.81 -6.91 -5.40
CA PHE A 100 10.69 -7.84 -5.43
C PHE A 100 10.54 -8.44 -6.83
N THR A 101 10.00 -9.66 -6.90
CA THR A 101 9.80 -10.37 -8.16
C THR A 101 8.30 -10.53 -8.43
N CYS A 102 7.74 -9.66 -9.27
CA CYS A 102 6.34 -9.72 -9.70
C CYS A 102 6.26 -9.87 -11.23
N LYS A 103 6.67 -11.03 -11.75
CA LYS A 103 6.87 -11.25 -13.20
C LYS A 103 5.58 -11.07 -14.02
N ASP A 104 4.44 -11.43 -13.43
CA ASP A 104 3.12 -11.35 -14.06
C ASP A 104 2.44 -9.98 -13.89
N LEU A 105 3.08 -9.03 -13.18
CA LEU A 105 2.51 -7.72 -12.94
C LEU A 105 2.37 -6.97 -14.26
N ARG A 106 1.14 -6.82 -14.71
CA ARG A 106 0.76 -6.19 -15.99
C ARG A 106 0.25 -4.76 -15.81
N MET A 107 -0.14 -4.39 -14.60
CA MET A 107 -0.74 -3.09 -14.32
C MET A 107 -0.44 -2.65 -12.89
N VAL A 108 0.07 -1.42 -12.76
CA VAL A 108 0.13 -0.65 -11.53
C VAL A 108 -0.74 0.58 -11.74
N LYS A 109 -1.82 0.72 -10.97
CA LYS A 109 -2.69 1.90 -11.02
C LYS A 109 -2.50 2.71 -9.75
N ILE A 110 -2.07 3.95 -9.91
CA ILE A 110 -1.86 4.90 -8.82
C ILE A 110 -2.99 5.92 -8.87
N THR A 111 -3.75 6.05 -7.79
CA THR A 111 -4.73 7.13 -7.61
C THR A 111 -4.16 8.13 -6.62
N CYS A 112 -3.98 9.39 -7.02
CA CYS A 112 -3.29 10.40 -6.20
C CYS A 112 -3.74 11.83 -6.52
N SER A 113 -3.23 12.82 -5.78
CA SER A 113 -3.42 14.24 -6.09
C SER A 113 -2.69 14.65 -7.39
N LYS A 114 -2.97 15.87 -7.89
CA LYS A 114 -2.45 16.34 -9.20
C LYS A 114 -0.91 16.45 -9.25
N ASP A 115 -0.25 16.64 -8.11
CA ASP A 115 1.20 16.91 -8.04
C ASP A 115 1.87 16.04 -6.95
N ASP A 116 1.39 14.81 -6.76
CA ASP A 116 1.90 13.93 -5.72
C ASP A 116 3.35 13.51 -6.01
N GLY A 117 4.29 14.08 -5.24
CA GLY A 117 5.72 13.82 -5.36
C GLY A 117 6.12 12.37 -5.09
N ARG A 118 5.25 11.48 -4.61
CA ARG A 118 5.62 10.06 -4.46
C ARG A 118 5.53 9.28 -5.76
N VAL A 119 4.79 9.78 -6.75
CA VAL A 119 4.58 9.10 -8.04
C VAL A 119 5.90 8.86 -8.76
N HIS A 120 6.82 9.84 -8.76
CA HIS A 120 8.14 9.66 -9.41
C HIS A 120 9.00 8.62 -8.70
N LYS A 121 8.95 8.57 -7.35
CA LYS A 121 9.68 7.58 -6.56
C LYS A 121 9.14 6.18 -6.80
N LEU A 122 7.81 6.01 -6.84
CA LEU A 122 7.17 4.76 -7.20
C LEU A 122 7.56 4.30 -8.60
N ALA A 123 7.55 5.20 -9.58
CA ALA A 123 7.99 4.87 -10.93
C ALA A 123 9.44 4.37 -10.95
N HIS A 124 10.34 5.02 -10.22
CA HIS A 124 11.73 4.57 -10.09
C HIS A 124 11.84 3.19 -9.42
N LEU A 125 11.13 2.97 -8.30
CA LEU A 125 11.08 1.68 -7.60
C LEU A 125 10.60 0.56 -8.54
N PHE A 126 9.53 0.78 -9.30
CA PHE A 126 9.00 -0.21 -10.24
C PHE A 126 9.96 -0.49 -11.40
N MET A 127 10.58 0.54 -11.97
CA MET A 127 11.58 0.37 -13.03
C MET A 127 12.80 -0.42 -12.55
N ALA A 128 13.31 -0.14 -11.35
CA ALA A 128 14.42 -0.88 -10.74
C ALA A 128 14.10 -2.37 -10.53
N ASN A 129 12.81 -2.72 -10.47
CA ASN A 129 12.31 -4.09 -10.32
C ASN A 129 11.76 -4.69 -11.63
N GLY A 130 12.14 -4.12 -12.79
CA GLY A 130 11.81 -4.67 -14.11
C GLY A 130 10.37 -4.41 -14.57
N ILE A 131 9.64 -3.50 -13.91
CA ILE A 131 8.28 -3.11 -14.30
C ILE A 131 8.35 -1.83 -15.16
N PRO A 132 8.11 -1.89 -16.47
CA PRO A 132 8.24 -0.73 -17.35
C PRO A 132 7.13 0.30 -17.10
N VAL A 133 7.46 1.58 -17.31
CA VAL A 133 6.54 2.72 -17.12
C VAL A 133 5.20 2.56 -17.86
N LYS A 134 5.19 1.91 -19.03
CA LYS A 134 3.95 1.64 -19.79
C LYS A 134 2.90 0.80 -19.03
N LYS A 135 3.29 0.12 -17.96
CA LYS A 135 2.40 -0.64 -17.07
C LYS A 135 1.89 0.20 -15.89
N ILE A 136 2.39 1.44 -15.73
CA ILE A 136 2.04 2.34 -14.64
C ILE A 136 1.01 3.35 -15.15
N TYR A 137 -0.15 3.39 -14.52
CA TYR A 137 -1.28 4.24 -14.87
C TYR A 137 -1.58 5.16 -13.70
N VAL A 138 -1.48 6.47 -13.91
CA VAL A 138 -1.79 7.46 -12.89
C VAL A 138 -3.18 8.03 -13.14
N ARG A 139 -4.03 8.00 -12.11
CA ARG A 139 -5.34 8.64 -12.09
C ARG A 139 -5.34 9.72 -11.03
N HIS A 140 -5.63 10.94 -11.41
CA HIS A 140 -5.79 12.01 -10.44
C HIS A 140 -7.17 11.95 -9.78
N SER A 141 -7.22 12.03 -8.44
CA SER A 141 -8.47 12.25 -7.71
C SER A 141 -9.01 13.65 -8.04
N GLY A 142 -10.29 13.74 -8.38
CA GLY A 142 -10.91 14.98 -8.85
C GLY A 142 -10.84 16.11 -7.82
N SER A 143 -10.70 17.34 -8.32
CA SER A 143 -10.54 18.60 -7.59
C SER A 143 -11.70 19.01 -6.66
N ALA A 144 -12.76 18.20 -6.53
CA ALA A 144 -13.89 18.50 -5.65
C ALA A 144 -13.46 18.67 -4.18
N TYR A 145 -12.44 17.93 -3.75
CA TYR A 145 -11.83 18.09 -2.43
C TYR A 145 -11.15 19.46 -2.25
N ILE A 146 -10.44 19.95 -3.27
CA ILE A 146 -9.72 21.24 -3.24
C ILE A 146 -10.73 22.40 -3.16
N ARG A 147 -11.83 22.32 -3.91
CA ARG A 147 -12.90 23.32 -3.84
C ARG A 147 -13.57 23.34 -2.46
N ASN A 148 -13.84 22.17 -1.88
CA ASN A 148 -14.48 22.06 -0.56
C ASN A 148 -13.53 22.47 0.57
N GLN A 149 -12.23 22.17 0.50
CA GLN A 149 -11.26 22.62 1.50
C GLN A 149 -10.91 24.10 1.37
N LYS A 150 -10.81 24.63 0.15
CA LYS A 150 -10.65 26.08 -0.06
C LYS A 150 -11.86 26.83 0.49
N GLN A 151 -13.07 26.35 0.20
CA GLN A 151 -14.29 26.88 0.81
C GLN A 151 -14.28 26.73 2.34
N MET A 152 -13.88 25.58 2.90
CA MET A 152 -13.81 25.44 4.36
C MET A 152 -12.78 26.39 4.98
N LYS A 153 -11.58 26.54 4.41
CA LYS A 153 -10.56 27.47 4.90
C LYS A 153 -11.02 28.93 4.80
N GLU A 154 -11.65 29.31 3.69
CA GLU A 154 -12.28 30.62 3.50
C GLU A 154 -13.45 30.85 4.47
N PHE A 155 -14.23 29.81 4.79
CA PHE A 155 -15.38 29.86 5.70
C PHE A 155 -14.98 29.97 7.18
N TRP A 156 -13.85 29.37 7.58
CA TRP A 156 -13.34 29.43 8.95
C TRP A 156 -12.29 30.53 9.17
N GLY A 157 -11.95 31.32 8.14
CA GLY A 157 -11.05 32.47 8.27
C GLY A 157 -9.66 32.14 8.84
N MET A 158 -9.13 30.94 8.55
CA MET A 158 -7.78 30.52 8.92
C MET A 158 -6.78 30.72 7.78
#